data_AF-A0A7V8D9D0-F1
#
_entry.id   AF-A0A7V8D9D0-F1
#
_cell.length_a   1.000
_cell.length_b   1.000
_cell.length_c   1.000
_cell.angle_alpha   90.00
_cell.angle_beta   90.00
_cell.angle_gamma   90.00
#
_symmetry.space_group_name_H-M   'P 1'
#
loop_
_entity.id
_entity.type
_entity.pdbx_description
1 polymer ?
#
loop_
_entity_poly.entity_id
_entity_poly.type
_entity_poly.pdbx_seq_one_letter_code
_entity_poly.pdbx_strand_id
1 'polypeptide(L)'
;MSNKYQIPDLEKKKFDWQFVFVGTAILFVMFIISFFANIGGTRNYLCTRAWFQPICAATNLSILSFSREDVAWYEASEAKSCTGIEQYLAKYPNGKNAQVAAARLSGRKLVEHADWEEKQAEMDTHYTRFLNQYLVKTGPARNFASAKHDAIENAKAQAREVECEQYSSGNFKLNSVRVKPQTWNCSGEGDGQFCDFDGSVICYYSEKLISVGDEC
;
A
#
# COMPACT_ATOMS: atom_id res chain seq x y z
N MET A 1 69.44 40.57 -15.00
CA MET A 1 68.27 40.87 -14.14
C MET A 1 67.16 39.90 -14.50
N SER A 2 67.04 38.80 -13.75
CA SER A 2 65.98 37.79 -13.96
C SER A 2 65.24 37.65 -12.64
N ASN A 3 63.95 37.98 -12.69
CA ASN A 3 63.07 38.18 -11.54
C ASN A 3 62.46 36.83 -11.13
N LYS A 4 62.86 36.29 -9.97
CA LYS A 4 62.28 35.07 -9.40
C LYS A 4 60.96 35.42 -8.72
N TYR A 5 59.84 35.04 -9.32
CA TYR A 5 58.54 35.06 -8.65
C TYR A 5 58.43 33.87 -7.71
N GLN A 6 58.26 34.15 -6.42
CA GLN A 6 58.04 33.19 -5.35
C GLN A 6 56.53 33.07 -5.15
N ILE A 7 55.97 31.88 -5.39
CA ILE A 7 54.55 31.59 -5.17
C ILE A 7 54.35 31.26 -3.68
N PRO A 8 53.44 31.93 -2.96
CA PRO A 8 53.13 31.59 -1.58
C PRO A 8 52.28 30.32 -1.48
N ASP A 9 52.64 29.47 -0.53
CA ASP A 9 51.97 28.22 -0.17
C ASP A 9 50.63 28.54 0.51
N LEU A 10 49.52 28.15 -0.11
CA LEU A 10 48.18 28.33 0.45
C LEU A 10 47.83 27.12 1.32
N GLU A 11 48.08 27.32 2.61
CA GLU A 11 47.73 26.45 3.72
C GLU A 11 46.25 25.98 3.64
N LYS A 12 46.04 24.68 3.51
CA LYS A 12 44.72 24.04 3.48
C LYS A 12 44.03 24.21 4.84
N LYS A 13 43.18 25.22 5.00
CA LYS A 13 42.21 25.26 6.10
C LYS A 13 41.27 24.06 5.98
N LYS A 14 41.38 23.11 6.91
CA LYS A 14 40.44 22.01 7.06
C LYS A 14 39.06 22.59 7.38
N PHE A 15 38.15 22.49 6.42
CA PHE A 15 36.75 22.85 6.58
C PHE A 15 36.12 21.88 7.59
N ASP A 16 35.74 22.40 8.75
CA ASP A 16 35.31 21.61 9.90
C ASP A 16 33.84 21.17 9.72
N TRP A 17 33.66 20.00 9.11
CA TRP A 17 32.35 19.41 8.79
C TRP A 17 31.47 19.15 10.03
N GLN A 18 32.04 19.17 11.25
CA GLN A 18 31.27 18.90 12.47
C GLN A 18 30.17 19.94 12.72
N PHE A 19 30.37 21.20 12.32
CA PHE A 19 29.37 22.26 12.51
C PHE A 19 28.21 22.21 11.51
N VAL A 20 28.44 21.67 10.30
CA VAL A 20 27.40 21.56 9.25
C VAL A 20 26.40 20.45 9.58
N PHE A 21 26.86 19.33 10.15
CA PHE A 21 25.97 18.21 10.51
C PHE A 21 25.05 18.51 11.71
N VAL A 22 25.51 19.28 12.69
CA VAL A 22 24.68 19.64 13.86
C VAL A 22 23.58 20.64 13.48
N GLY A 23 23.89 21.64 12.67
CA GLY A 23 22.90 22.63 12.21
C GLY A 23 21.81 22.02 11.32
N THR A 24 22.18 21.09 10.44
CA THR A 24 21.22 20.40 9.57
C THR A 24 20.32 19.43 10.33
N ALA A 25 20.83 18.73 11.34
CA ALA A 25 20.01 17.85 12.19
C ALA A 25 18.90 18.61 12.94
N ILE A 26 19.20 19.80 13.48
CA ILE A 26 18.21 20.63 14.20
C ILE A 26 17.11 21.11 13.25
N LEU A 27 17.47 21.56 12.05
CA LEU A 27 16.49 21.98 11.03
C LEU A 27 15.64 20.79 10.55
N PHE A 28 16.22 19.60 10.43
CA PHE A 28 15.48 18.40 10.05
C PHE A 28 14.49 17.98 11.15
N VAL A 29 14.88 18.06 12.42
CA VAL A 29 13.97 17.82 13.55
C VAL A 29 12.83 18.84 13.59
N MET A 30 13.11 20.13 13.39
CA MET A 30 12.05 21.15 13.32
C MET A 30 11.14 20.98 12.10
N PHE A 31 11.68 20.55 10.96
CA PHE A 31 10.88 20.24 9.77
C PHE A 31 10.00 19.00 9.99
N ILE A 32 10.53 17.95 10.62
CA ILE A 32 9.79 16.76 11.03
C ILE A 32 8.64 17.14 11.98
N ILE A 33 8.92 17.92 13.04
CA ILE A 33 7.90 18.38 13.99
C ILE A 33 6.82 19.20 13.26
N SER A 34 7.20 20.07 12.32
CA SER A 34 6.25 20.88 11.55
C SER A 34 5.42 20.04 10.57
N PHE A 35 6.03 19.02 9.95
CA PHE A 35 5.35 18.10 9.04
C PHE A 35 4.33 17.23 9.79
N PHE A 36 4.68 16.76 11.00
CA PHE A 36 3.75 16.03 11.87
C PHE A 36 2.70 16.92 12.56
N ALA A 37 2.95 18.22 12.69
CA ALA A 37 1.97 19.19 13.20
C ALA A 37 0.91 19.60 12.17
N ASN A 38 1.13 19.34 10.87
CA ASN A 38 0.19 19.65 9.78
C ASN A 38 -0.72 18.46 9.41
N ILE A 39 -0.52 17.29 10.03
CA ILE A 39 -1.47 16.17 9.99
C ILE A 39 -2.52 16.47 11.05
N GLY A 40 -3.65 17.05 10.63
CA GLY A 40 -4.73 17.53 11.51
C GLY A 40 -5.21 16.45 12.49
N GLY A 41 -4.79 16.57 13.75
CA GLY A 41 -5.28 15.72 14.86
C GLY A 41 -4.28 15.51 16.01
N THR A 42 -2.97 15.68 15.79
CA THR A 42 -1.93 15.32 16.79
C THR A 42 -1.69 16.36 17.89
N ARG A 43 -2.31 17.55 17.83
CA ARG A 43 -2.22 18.56 18.90
C ARG A 43 -2.80 18.09 20.24
N ASN A 44 -3.76 17.16 20.23
CA ASN A 44 -4.52 16.78 21.43
C ASN A 44 -3.90 15.60 22.21
N TYR A 45 -3.01 14.81 21.61
CA TYR A 45 -2.41 13.64 22.26
C TYR A 45 -1.25 14.01 23.20
N LEU A 46 -0.60 15.15 22.96
CA LEU A 46 0.57 15.57 23.72
C LEU A 46 0.22 16.14 25.09
N CYS A 47 -0.85 16.95 25.20
CA CYS A 47 -1.20 17.56 26.49
C CYS A 47 -1.93 16.61 27.46
N THR A 48 -2.38 15.42 27.06
CA THR A 48 -2.97 14.43 28.00
C THR A 48 -1.92 13.55 28.70
N ARG A 49 -0.65 13.62 28.29
CA ARG A 49 0.44 12.80 28.85
C ARG A 49 1.19 13.57 29.95
N ALA A 50 1.35 12.97 31.12
CA ALA A 50 1.80 13.62 32.36
C ALA A 50 3.08 14.46 32.27
N TRP A 51 4.03 14.07 31.42
CA TRP A 51 5.31 14.76 31.23
C TRP A 51 5.26 16.03 30.35
N PHE A 52 4.23 16.23 29.54
CA PHE A 52 4.06 17.45 28.71
C PHE A 52 3.15 18.52 29.36
N GLN A 53 2.47 18.16 30.44
CA GLN A 53 1.61 19.07 31.24
C GLN A 53 2.25 20.42 31.60
N PRO A 54 3.52 20.51 32.09
CA PRO A 54 4.08 21.80 32.49
C PRO A 54 4.34 22.75 31.31
N ILE A 55 4.60 22.22 30.11
CA ILE A 55 4.83 23.03 28.90
C ILE A 55 3.50 23.59 28.37
N CYS A 56 2.42 22.80 28.42
CA CYS A 56 1.08 23.28 28.06
C CYS A 56 0.58 24.35 29.04
N ALA A 57 0.94 24.27 30.34
CA ALA A 57 0.57 25.26 31.35
C ALA A 57 1.37 26.57 31.27
N ALA A 58 2.67 26.52 30.97
CA ALA A 58 3.55 27.70 30.95
C ALA A 58 3.37 28.59 29.70
N THR A 59 2.88 28.02 28.60
CA THR A 59 2.72 28.73 27.31
C THR A 59 1.41 29.50 27.18
N ASN A 60 0.58 29.55 28.24
CA ASN A 60 -0.75 30.14 28.20
C ASN A 60 -1.63 29.57 27.06
N LEU A 61 -1.30 28.35 26.59
CA LEU A 61 -2.16 27.54 25.71
C LEU A 61 -3.38 26.97 26.47
N SER A 62 -3.64 27.49 27.67
CA SER A 62 -4.77 27.25 28.57
C SER A 62 -6.13 27.67 28.00
N ILE A 63 -6.20 28.21 26.77
CA ILE A 63 -7.43 28.77 26.17
C ILE A 63 -8.36 27.69 25.60
N LEU A 64 -7.96 26.42 25.61
CA LEU A 64 -8.82 25.31 25.18
C LEU A 64 -8.98 24.29 26.31
N SER A 65 -9.63 24.69 27.41
CA SER A 65 -10.18 23.73 28.38
C SER A 65 -11.37 23.00 27.76
N PHE A 66 -11.09 22.01 26.92
CA PHE A 66 -12.12 21.11 26.42
C PHE A 66 -12.70 20.33 27.59
N SER A 67 -14.03 20.36 27.71
CA SER A 67 -14.72 19.53 28.70
C SER A 67 -14.56 18.06 28.33
N ARG A 68 -14.78 17.17 29.31
CA ARG A 68 -14.85 15.71 29.04
C ARG A 68 -15.94 15.36 28.02
N GLU A 69 -16.94 16.23 27.86
CA GLU A 69 -17.97 16.09 26.84
C GLU A 69 -17.42 16.46 25.46
N ASP A 70 -16.68 17.56 25.33
CA ASP A 70 -16.11 18.00 24.04
C ASP A 70 -15.14 16.95 23.48
N VAL A 71 -14.34 16.32 24.35
CA VAL A 71 -13.46 15.21 23.96
C VAL A 71 -14.27 14.01 23.48
N ALA A 72 -15.30 13.61 24.25
CA ALA A 72 -16.15 12.48 23.88
C ALA A 72 -16.94 12.73 22.58
N TRP A 73 -17.40 13.95 22.36
CA TRP A 73 -18.06 14.35 21.13
C TRP A 73 -17.10 14.30 19.94
N TYR A 74 -15.89 14.82 20.10
CA TYR A 74 -14.86 14.76 19.06
C TYR A 74 -14.57 13.31 18.64
N GLU A 75 -14.26 12.44 19.61
CA GLU A 75 -14.01 11.01 19.38
C GLU A 75 -15.19 10.33 18.67
N ALA A 76 -16.42 10.57 19.13
CA ALA A 76 -17.63 10.01 18.51
C ALA A 76 -17.85 10.53 17.08
N SER A 77 -17.55 11.80 16.81
CA SER A 77 -17.74 12.43 15.50
C SER A 77 -16.69 12.03 14.46
N GLU A 78 -15.48 11.67 14.89
CA GLU A 78 -14.39 11.21 14.02
C GLU A 78 -14.52 9.73 13.63
N ALA A 79 -15.12 8.91 14.50
CA ALA A 79 -15.27 7.48 14.27
C ALA A 79 -16.19 7.13 13.08
N LYS A 80 -16.97 8.10 12.55
CA LYS A 80 -17.93 7.96 11.43
C LYS A 80 -18.82 6.71 11.53
N SER A 81 -19.07 6.26 12.75
CA SER A 81 -19.87 5.07 13.04
C SER A 81 -20.95 5.44 14.04
N CYS A 82 -22.12 4.83 13.87
CA CYS A 82 -23.24 5.12 14.76
C CYS A 82 -22.96 4.65 16.20
N THR A 83 -22.13 3.63 16.39
CA THR A 83 -21.73 3.14 17.72
C THR A 83 -21.08 4.25 18.57
N GLY A 84 -20.20 5.08 17.99
CA GLY A 84 -19.58 6.19 18.71
C GLY A 84 -20.58 7.26 19.14
N ILE A 85 -21.53 7.59 18.25
CA ILE A 85 -22.59 8.57 18.50
C ILE A 85 -23.57 8.05 19.57
N GLU A 86 -23.93 6.75 19.54
CA GLU A 86 -24.77 6.10 20.56
C GLU A 86 -24.10 6.15 21.95
N GLN A 87 -22.81 5.83 22.03
CA GLN A 87 -22.05 5.89 23.28
C GLN A 87 -21.97 7.31 23.82
N TYR A 88 -21.78 8.32 22.96
CA TYR A 88 -21.82 9.72 23.35
C TYR A 88 -23.18 10.09 23.96
N LEU A 89 -24.29 9.74 23.31
CA LEU A 89 -25.64 10.03 23.79
C LEU A 89 -25.96 9.31 25.10
N ALA A 90 -25.51 8.07 25.27
CA ALA A 90 -25.69 7.33 26.52
C ALA A 90 -24.97 8.02 27.69
N LYS A 91 -23.81 8.62 27.44
CA LYS A 91 -22.99 9.30 28.46
C LYS A 91 -23.42 10.75 28.72
N TYR A 92 -23.91 11.44 27.69
CA TYR A 92 -24.32 12.85 27.74
C TYR A 92 -25.70 13.05 27.10
N PRO A 93 -26.79 12.48 27.69
CA PRO A 93 -28.12 12.49 27.07
C PRO A 93 -28.73 13.89 26.92
N ASN A 94 -28.31 14.84 27.77
CA ASN A 94 -28.69 16.25 27.71
C ASN A 94 -27.47 17.15 27.43
N GLY A 95 -26.41 16.59 26.85
CA GLY A 95 -25.19 17.31 26.50
C GLY A 95 -25.41 18.37 25.43
N LYS A 96 -24.45 19.27 25.29
CA LYS A 96 -24.42 20.33 24.28
C LYS A 96 -24.64 19.80 22.85
N ASN A 97 -24.12 18.62 22.52
CA ASN A 97 -24.27 18.01 21.19
C ASN A 97 -25.33 16.90 21.14
N ALA A 98 -26.15 16.70 22.18
CA ALA A 98 -27.14 15.63 22.22
C ALA A 98 -28.16 15.70 21.07
N GLN A 99 -28.65 16.90 20.73
CA GLN A 99 -29.57 17.06 19.61
C GLN A 99 -28.91 16.73 18.26
N VAL A 100 -27.65 17.12 18.07
CA VAL A 100 -26.88 16.83 16.85
C VAL A 100 -26.63 15.33 16.73
N ALA A 101 -26.26 14.69 17.83
CA ALA A 101 -26.05 13.24 17.91
C ALA A 101 -27.34 12.47 17.58
N ALA A 102 -28.48 12.88 18.15
CA ALA A 102 -29.77 12.26 17.88
C ALA A 102 -30.19 12.42 16.41
N ALA A 103 -29.96 13.60 15.83
CA ALA A 103 -30.19 13.83 14.40
C ALA A 103 -29.32 12.93 13.52
N ARG A 104 -28.03 12.76 13.85
CA ARG A 104 -27.13 11.85 13.13
C ARG A 104 -27.61 10.40 13.18
N LEU A 105 -27.99 9.90 14.36
CA LEU A 105 -28.55 8.54 14.49
C LEU A 105 -29.86 8.38 13.72
N SER A 106 -30.73 9.40 13.70
CA SER A 106 -31.97 9.34 12.91
C SER A 106 -31.69 9.31 11.40
N GLY A 107 -30.57 9.87 10.97
CA GLY A 107 -30.09 9.88 9.59
C GLY A 107 -29.19 8.70 9.24
N ARG A 108 -29.10 7.67 10.09
CA ARG A 108 -28.26 6.48 9.90
C ARG A 108 -28.46 5.86 8.52
N LYS A 109 -27.35 5.53 7.87
CA LYS A 109 -27.34 4.82 6.58
C LYS A 109 -26.49 3.58 6.68
N LEU A 110 -26.93 2.52 6.01
CA LEU A 110 -26.07 1.38 5.74
C LEU A 110 -25.21 1.72 4.54
N VAL A 111 -23.90 1.58 4.70
CA VAL A 111 -22.92 1.82 3.66
C VAL A 111 -22.18 0.53 3.40
N GLU A 112 -22.17 0.13 2.13
CA GLU A 112 -21.37 -1.00 1.69
C GLU A 112 -19.94 -0.53 1.40
N HIS A 113 -18.99 -1.14 2.08
CA HIS A 113 -17.57 -0.97 1.80
C HIS A 113 -17.08 -2.18 1.02
N ALA A 114 -16.45 -1.90 -0.13
CA ALA A 114 -15.84 -2.92 -0.97
C ALA A 114 -14.33 -2.88 -0.76
N ASP A 115 -13.81 -3.92 -0.13
CA ASP A 115 -12.38 -4.18 0.01
C ASP A 115 -11.95 -5.27 -0.98
N TRP A 116 -10.65 -5.32 -1.25
CA TRP A 116 -10.07 -6.33 -2.13
C TRP A 116 -9.00 -7.11 -1.35
N GLU A 117 -9.18 -8.42 -1.23
CA GLU A 117 -8.21 -9.32 -0.61
C GLU A 117 -7.43 -10.06 -1.68
N GLU A 118 -6.10 -10.06 -1.62
CA GLU A 118 -5.25 -10.80 -2.56
C GLU A 118 -5.19 -12.30 -2.23
N LYS A 119 -5.40 -13.13 -3.25
CA LYS A 119 -5.41 -14.59 -3.16
C LYS A 119 -4.66 -15.22 -4.34
N GLN A 120 -4.36 -16.50 -4.19
CA GLN A 120 -3.78 -17.31 -5.25
C GLN A 120 -4.44 -18.69 -5.32
N ALA A 121 -4.60 -19.20 -6.53
CA ALA A 121 -5.01 -20.58 -6.80
C ALA A 121 -3.92 -21.25 -7.63
N GLU A 122 -3.43 -22.40 -7.18
CA GLU A 122 -2.46 -23.23 -7.90
C GLU A 122 -3.14 -24.50 -8.40
N MET A 123 -2.96 -24.81 -9.68
CA MET A 123 -3.60 -25.94 -10.36
C MET A 123 -2.53 -26.71 -11.15
N ASP A 124 -2.48 -28.02 -10.97
CA ASP A 124 -1.63 -28.88 -11.80
C ASP A 124 -2.27 -29.07 -13.17
N THR A 125 -1.48 -28.94 -14.23
CA THR A 125 -1.97 -28.99 -15.60
C THR A 125 -0.98 -29.71 -16.52
N HIS A 126 -1.52 -30.32 -17.57
CA HIS A 126 -0.75 -30.94 -18.63
C HIS A 126 -0.81 -30.06 -19.89
N TYR A 127 0.17 -29.17 -20.07
CA TYR A 127 0.23 -28.26 -21.22
C TYR A 127 0.57 -28.94 -22.55
N THR A 128 0.96 -30.22 -22.52
CA THR A 128 1.24 -31.07 -23.68
C THR A 128 0.10 -31.09 -24.70
N ARG A 129 -1.17 -31.01 -24.25
CA ARG A 129 -2.33 -31.03 -25.17
C ARG A 129 -2.56 -29.73 -25.93
N PHE A 130 -2.14 -28.59 -25.38
CA PHE A 130 -2.57 -27.28 -25.87
C PHE A 130 -1.49 -26.49 -26.60
N LEU A 131 -0.22 -26.73 -26.29
CA LEU A 131 0.91 -26.15 -27.04
C LEU A 131 0.88 -26.54 -28.53
N ASN A 132 0.35 -27.72 -28.86
CA ASN A 132 0.18 -28.17 -30.24
C ASN A 132 -0.67 -27.20 -31.10
N GLN A 133 -1.60 -26.44 -30.49
CA GLN A 133 -2.43 -25.49 -31.23
C GLN A 133 -1.74 -24.14 -31.46
N TYR A 134 -0.84 -23.73 -30.54
CA TYR A 134 -0.11 -22.46 -30.62
C TYR A 134 1.22 -22.56 -31.39
N LEU A 135 1.92 -23.70 -31.33
CA LEU A 135 3.16 -23.91 -32.09
C LEU A 135 2.93 -23.81 -33.62
N VAL A 136 1.71 -24.12 -34.07
CA VAL A 136 1.28 -23.91 -35.47
C VAL A 136 1.33 -22.43 -35.87
N LYS A 137 1.18 -21.50 -34.92
CA LYS A 137 1.05 -20.05 -35.20
C LYS A 137 2.39 -19.32 -35.20
N THR A 138 3.29 -19.64 -34.27
CA THR A 138 4.58 -18.93 -34.11
C THR A 138 5.71 -19.55 -34.92
N GLY A 139 5.55 -20.81 -35.36
CA GLY A 139 6.60 -21.56 -36.02
C GLY A 139 7.71 -22.02 -35.07
N PRO A 140 8.69 -22.80 -35.57
CA PRO A 140 9.80 -23.28 -34.77
C PRO A 140 10.71 -22.15 -34.24
N ALA A 141 11.21 -22.33 -33.02
CA ALA A 141 12.21 -21.43 -32.47
C ALA A 141 13.62 -21.77 -32.97
N ARG A 142 14.54 -20.80 -32.94
CA ARG A 142 15.92 -20.95 -33.43
C ARG A 142 16.80 -21.85 -32.54
N ASN A 143 16.45 -21.97 -31.27
CA ASN A 143 17.17 -22.77 -30.28
C ASN A 143 16.23 -23.13 -29.13
N PHE A 144 16.63 -24.10 -28.30
CA PHE A 144 15.81 -24.56 -27.18
C PHE A 144 15.54 -23.48 -26.12
N ALA A 145 16.43 -22.50 -25.94
CA ALA A 145 16.18 -21.43 -24.97
C ALA A 145 15.02 -20.54 -25.41
N SER A 146 14.99 -20.16 -26.69
CA SER A 146 13.86 -19.47 -27.30
C SER A 146 12.59 -20.33 -27.27
N ALA A 147 12.69 -21.62 -27.61
CA ALA A 147 11.54 -22.53 -27.58
C ALA A 147 10.90 -22.62 -26.19
N LYS A 148 11.71 -22.71 -25.12
CA LYS A 148 11.21 -22.71 -23.73
C LYS A 148 10.57 -21.39 -23.33
N HIS A 149 11.15 -20.28 -23.75
CA HIS A 149 10.58 -18.95 -23.50
C HIS A 149 9.20 -18.82 -24.17
N ASP A 150 9.12 -19.17 -25.45
CA ASP A 150 7.88 -19.11 -26.22
C ASP A 150 6.82 -20.05 -25.62
N ALA A 151 7.21 -21.25 -25.18
CA ALA A 151 6.32 -22.19 -24.50
C ALA A 151 5.73 -21.60 -23.20
N ILE A 152 6.54 -20.91 -22.39
CA ILE A 152 6.08 -20.26 -21.15
C ILE A 152 5.11 -19.13 -21.45
N GLU A 153 5.42 -18.26 -22.41
CA GLU A 153 4.57 -17.12 -22.75
C GLU A 153 3.23 -17.57 -23.34
N ASN A 154 3.25 -18.58 -24.21
CA ASN A 154 2.03 -19.20 -24.74
C ASN A 154 1.22 -19.86 -23.63
N ALA A 155 1.85 -20.62 -22.73
CA ALA A 155 1.17 -21.24 -21.60
C ALA A 155 0.54 -20.19 -20.67
N LYS A 156 1.19 -19.05 -20.42
CA LYS A 156 0.59 -17.95 -19.63
C LYS A 156 -0.62 -17.32 -20.32
N ALA A 157 -0.51 -17.06 -21.62
CA ALA A 157 -1.59 -16.46 -22.41
C ALA A 157 -2.82 -17.37 -22.38
N GLN A 158 -2.63 -18.66 -22.59
CA GLN A 158 -3.70 -19.63 -22.51
C GLN A 158 -4.24 -19.79 -21.08
N ALA A 159 -3.36 -19.94 -20.10
CA ALA A 159 -3.73 -20.06 -18.70
C ALA A 159 -4.63 -18.92 -18.23
N ARG A 160 -4.44 -17.73 -18.79
CA ARG A 160 -5.32 -16.58 -18.54
C ARG A 160 -6.73 -16.78 -19.11
N GLU A 161 -6.85 -17.34 -20.31
CA GLU A 161 -8.10 -17.45 -21.06
C GLU A 161 -8.93 -18.68 -20.66
N VAL A 162 -8.31 -19.75 -20.17
CA VAL A 162 -8.99 -21.01 -19.90
C VAL A 162 -9.01 -21.32 -18.40
N GLU A 163 -7.85 -21.40 -17.74
CA GLU A 163 -7.76 -21.85 -16.35
C GLU A 163 -8.09 -20.73 -15.34
N CYS A 164 -7.60 -19.52 -15.59
CA CYS A 164 -7.76 -18.37 -14.72
C CYS A 164 -8.96 -17.48 -15.11
N GLU A 165 -9.74 -17.84 -16.13
CA GLU A 165 -10.84 -17.04 -16.66
C GLU A 165 -11.87 -16.70 -15.57
N GLN A 166 -12.20 -17.66 -14.72
CA GLN A 166 -13.15 -17.49 -13.61
C GLN A 166 -12.80 -16.34 -12.65
N TYR A 167 -11.52 -15.97 -12.57
CA TYR A 167 -11.06 -14.88 -11.70
C TYR A 167 -11.08 -13.51 -12.39
N SER A 168 -11.51 -13.42 -13.65
CA SER A 168 -11.48 -12.19 -14.44
C SER A 168 -12.75 -11.32 -14.33
N SER A 169 -13.77 -11.76 -13.60
CA SER A 169 -15.07 -11.06 -13.51
C SER A 169 -15.79 -11.22 -12.17
N GLY A 170 -16.87 -10.46 -11.99
CA GLY A 170 -17.75 -10.55 -10.83
C GLY A 170 -17.08 -10.04 -9.55
N ASN A 171 -17.03 -10.92 -8.54
CA ASN A 171 -16.36 -10.65 -7.26
C ASN A 171 -14.84 -10.88 -7.33
N PHE A 172 -14.30 -11.22 -8.50
CA PHE A 172 -12.88 -11.48 -8.65
C PHE A 172 -12.25 -10.49 -9.64
N LYS A 173 -10.95 -10.25 -9.43
CA LYS A 173 -10.11 -9.48 -10.34
C LYS A 173 -8.80 -10.22 -10.54
N LEU A 174 -8.58 -10.71 -11.77
CA LEU A 174 -7.35 -11.41 -12.11
C LEU A 174 -6.19 -10.40 -12.17
N ASN A 175 -5.20 -10.59 -11.32
CA ASN A 175 -4.03 -9.70 -11.21
C ASN A 175 -2.91 -10.18 -12.12
N SER A 176 -2.53 -11.46 -12.02
CA SER A 176 -1.48 -12.03 -12.87
C SER A 176 -1.60 -13.54 -13.00
N VAL A 177 -0.92 -14.08 -14.01
CA VAL A 177 -0.83 -15.52 -14.26
C VAL A 177 0.62 -15.92 -14.31
N ARG A 178 0.98 -17.00 -13.61
CA ARG A 178 2.29 -17.62 -13.69
C ARG A 178 2.17 -19.09 -14.01
N VAL A 179 3.18 -19.61 -14.69
CA VAL A 179 3.33 -21.03 -14.97
C VAL A 179 4.63 -21.52 -14.34
N LYS A 180 4.62 -22.71 -13.77
CA LYS A 180 5.78 -23.38 -13.18
C LYS A 180 6.05 -24.66 -13.97
N PRO A 181 6.96 -24.62 -14.96
CA PRO A 181 7.39 -25.83 -15.66
C PRO A 181 8.04 -26.80 -14.69
N GLN A 182 7.61 -28.06 -14.70
CA GLN A 182 8.20 -29.13 -13.90
C GLN A 182 9.04 -30.07 -14.76
N THR A 183 8.47 -30.54 -15.87
CA THR A 183 9.15 -31.46 -16.80
C THR A 183 9.10 -30.89 -18.19
N TRP A 184 10.27 -30.73 -18.82
CA TRP A 184 10.38 -30.23 -20.18
C TRP A 184 10.50 -31.37 -21.18
N ASN A 185 9.75 -31.28 -22.28
CA ASN A 185 9.93 -32.13 -23.44
C ASN A 185 10.26 -31.23 -24.63
N CYS A 186 11.45 -31.40 -25.20
CA CYS A 186 11.93 -30.58 -26.30
C CYS A 186 12.36 -31.48 -27.45
N SER A 187 11.98 -31.11 -28.66
CA SER A 187 12.32 -31.81 -29.90
C SER A 187 12.75 -30.83 -30.98
N GLY A 188 13.67 -31.28 -31.83
CA GLY A 188 14.07 -30.55 -33.03
C GLY A 188 13.49 -31.21 -34.28
N GLU A 189 12.94 -30.41 -35.18
CA GLU A 189 12.51 -30.87 -36.51
C GLU A 189 13.07 -29.91 -37.57
N GLY A 190 13.93 -30.43 -38.46
CA GLY A 190 14.72 -29.61 -39.38
C GLY A 190 15.63 -28.63 -38.64
N ASP A 191 15.60 -27.35 -39.04
CA ASP A 191 16.34 -26.27 -38.38
C ASP A 191 15.61 -25.68 -37.15
N GLY A 192 14.43 -26.21 -36.85
CA GLY A 192 13.52 -25.69 -35.85
C GLY A 192 13.54 -26.44 -34.53
N GLN A 193 13.41 -25.71 -33.42
CA GLN A 193 13.29 -26.28 -32.08
C GLN A 193 11.93 -25.99 -31.47
N PHE A 194 11.36 -27.00 -30.82
CA PHE A 194 10.08 -26.94 -30.12
C PHE A 194 10.28 -27.44 -28.69
N CYS A 195 9.56 -26.81 -27.75
CA CYS A 195 9.53 -27.28 -26.37
C CYS A 195 8.09 -27.19 -25.86
N ASP A 196 7.72 -28.19 -25.07
CA ASP A 196 6.56 -28.19 -24.21
C ASP A 196 6.97 -28.60 -22.79
N PHE A 197 6.02 -28.49 -21.85
CA PHE A 197 6.24 -28.91 -20.49
C PHE A 197 4.96 -29.36 -19.80
N ASP A 198 5.10 -30.25 -18.83
CA ASP A 198 4.10 -30.46 -17.77
C ASP A 198 4.43 -29.54 -16.58
N GLY A 199 3.42 -29.09 -15.84
CA GLY A 199 3.66 -28.25 -14.68
C GLY A 199 2.38 -27.71 -14.02
N SER A 200 2.51 -26.57 -13.37
CA SER A 200 1.38 -25.97 -12.62
C SER A 200 1.16 -24.53 -13.04
N VAL A 201 -0.08 -24.05 -12.89
CA VAL A 201 -0.47 -22.66 -13.07
C VAL A 201 -0.87 -22.04 -11.77
N ILE A 202 -0.50 -20.77 -11.63
CA ILE A 202 -0.87 -19.95 -10.49
C ILE A 202 -1.61 -18.73 -11.00
N CYS A 203 -2.89 -18.68 -10.66
CA CYS A 203 -3.75 -17.52 -10.85
C CYS A 203 -3.64 -16.64 -9.60
N TYR A 204 -3.06 -15.45 -9.74
CA TYR A 204 -3.10 -14.42 -8.69
C TYR A 204 -4.29 -13.52 -8.94
N TYR A 205 -5.18 -13.39 -7.96
CA TYR A 205 -6.40 -12.63 -8.10
C TYR A 205 -6.75 -11.90 -6.81
N SER A 206 -7.60 -10.88 -6.91
CA SER A 206 -8.22 -10.26 -5.75
C SER A 206 -9.68 -10.67 -5.66
N GLU A 207 -10.15 -10.98 -4.46
CA GLU A 207 -11.57 -11.22 -4.18
C GLU A 207 -12.17 -9.99 -3.50
N LYS A 208 -13.35 -9.59 -3.98
CA LYS A 208 -14.12 -8.48 -3.45
C LYS A 208 -14.78 -8.92 -2.14
N LEU A 209 -14.40 -8.29 -1.05
CA LEU A 209 -15.04 -8.42 0.25
C LEU A 209 -16.03 -7.27 0.41
N ILE A 210 -17.31 -7.60 0.60
CA ILE A 210 -18.34 -6.60 0.90
C ILE A 210 -18.58 -6.65 2.41
N SER A 211 -18.31 -5.54 3.08
CA SER A 211 -18.73 -5.32 4.46
C SER A 211 -19.81 -4.24 4.51
N VAL A 212 -20.77 -4.41 5.41
CA VAL A 212 -21.84 -3.43 5.63
C VAL A 212 -21.54 -2.71 6.93
N GLY A 213 -21.23 -1.43 6.83
CA GLY A 213 -21.07 -0.53 7.96
C GLY A 213 -22.28 0.38 8.13
N ASP A 214 -22.36 1.04 9.28
CA ASP A 214 -23.33 2.08 9.54
C ASP A 214 -22.65 3.45 9.67
N GLU A 215 -23.08 4.40 8.84
CA GLU A 215 -22.58 5.77 8.90
C GLU A 215 -23.59 6.70 9.57
N CYS A 216 -23.03 7.52 10.47
CA CYS A 216 -23.59 8.61 11.24
C CYS A 216 -22.51 9.71 11.39
#